data_AF-A0A2G6QQU1-F1
#
_entry.id   AF-A0A2G6QQU1-F1
#
_cell.length_a   1.000
_cell.length_b   1.000
_cell.length_c   1.000
_cell.angle_alpha   90.00
_cell.angle_beta   90.00
_cell.angle_gamma   90.00
#
_symmetry.space_group_name_H-M   'P 1'
#
loop_
_entity.id
_entity.type
_entity.pdbx_description
1 polymer ?
#
loop_
_entity_poly.entity_id
_entity_poly.type
_entity_poly.pdbx_seq_one_letter_code
_entity_poly.pdbx_strand_id
1 'polypeptide(L)' 'TRKRHIVQARQIAMYFAKKLTKTSLASIGNQIGQRDHATVLHACKTVDNLSETDKQFKKFIEDLSKKLKY' A
#
# COMPACT_ATOMS: atom_id res chain seq x y z
N THR A 1 15.80 1.28 -5.84
CA THR A 1 16.22 0.07 -5.09
C THR A 1 15.08 -0.95 -5.00
N ARG A 2 15.37 -2.24 -5.18
CA ARG A 2 14.41 -3.36 -5.11
C ARG A 2 14.46 -4.12 -3.77
N LYS A 3 15.13 -3.56 -2.75
CA LYS A 3 15.19 -4.16 -1.41
C LYS A 3 13.78 -4.42 -0.88
N ARG A 4 13.55 -5.63 -0.35
CA ARG A 4 12.21 -6.13 0.06
C ARG A 4 11.47 -5.17 0.98
N HIS A 5 12.12 -4.65 2.03
CA HIS A 5 11.49 -3.72 2.98
C HIS A 5 11.09 -2.38 2.32
N ILE A 6 11.86 -1.88 1.35
CA ILE A 6 11.52 -0.64 0.62
C ILE A 6 10.36 -0.88 -0.34
N VAL A 7 10.31 -2.05 -0.97
CA VAL A 7 9.17 -2.44 -1.82
C VAL A 7 7.91 -2.56 -0.99
N GLN A 8 7.96 -3.24 0.16
CA GLN A 8 6.82 -3.40 1.06
C GLN A 8 6.31 -2.05 1.58
N ALA A 9 7.21 -1.16 2.03
CA ALA A 9 6.83 0.18 2.47
C ALA A 9 6.10 0.96 1.36
N ARG A 10 6.57 0.86 0.10
CA ARG A 10 5.91 1.49 -1.04
C ARG A 10 4.53 0.89 -1.34
N GLN A 11 4.40 -0.43 -1.24
CA GLN A 11 3.12 -1.10 -1.45
C GLN A 11 2.09 -0.68 -0.41
N ILE A 12 2.52 -0.55 0.85
CA ILE A 12 1.68 -0.06 1.95
C ILE A 12 1.24 1.39 1.72
N ALA A 13 2.16 2.25 1.26
CA ALA A 13 1.82 3.63 0.92
C ALA A 13 0.76 3.70 -0.20
N MET A 14 0.92 2.90 -1.25
CA MET A 14 -0.06 2.78 -2.35
C MET A 14 -1.42 2.28 -1.86
N TYR A 15 -1.42 1.26 -1.00
CA TYR A 15 -2.64 0.71 -0.39
C TYR A 15 -3.43 1.78 0.38
N PHE A 16 -2.76 2.52 1.27
CA PHE A 16 -3.41 3.57 2.04
C PHE A 16 -3.85 4.76 1.18
N ALA A 17 -3.04 5.17 0.20
CA ALA A 17 -3.43 6.22 -0.74
C ALA A 17 -4.74 5.85 -1.46
N LYS A 18 -4.88 4.59 -1.91
CA LYS A 18 -6.12 4.11 -2.55
C LYS A 18 -7.31 4.06 -1.61
N LYS A 19 -7.09 3.73 -0.32
CA LYS A 19 -8.16 3.55 0.68
C LYS A 19 -8.63 4.86 1.31
N LEU A 20 -7.73 5.82 1.46
CA LEU A 20 -7.98 7.07 2.20
C LEU A 20 -8.24 8.28 1.29
N THR A 21 -8.04 8.15 -0.03
CA THR A 21 -8.25 9.23 -0.99
C THR A 21 -9.16 8.81 -2.14
N LYS A 22 -9.69 9.79 -2.88
CA LYS A 22 -10.46 9.56 -4.12
C LYS A 22 -9.57 9.54 -5.36
N THR A 23 -8.24 9.46 -5.20
CA THR A 23 -7.27 9.55 -6.29
C THR A 23 -7.29 8.28 -7.15
N SER A 24 -7.12 8.44 -8.47
CA SER A 24 -7.06 7.33 -9.41
C SER A 24 -5.78 6.50 -9.22
N LEU A 25 -5.81 5.22 -9.63
CA LEU A 25 -4.64 4.34 -9.53
C LEU A 25 -3.44 4.88 -10.33
N ALA A 26 -3.68 5.46 -11.51
CA ALA A 26 -2.64 6.08 -12.32
C ALA A 26 -2.01 7.27 -11.61
N SER A 27 -2.82 8.15 -10.99
CA SER A 27 -2.30 9.31 -10.27
C SER A 27 -1.54 8.92 -8.99
N ILE A 28 -2.02 7.93 -8.24
CA ILE A 28 -1.28 7.34 -7.10
C ILE A 28 0.08 6.77 -7.58
N GLY A 29 0.08 6.02 -8.68
CA GLY A 29 1.30 5.45 -9.24
C GLY A 29 2.31 6.52 -9.66
N ASN A 30 1.83 7.58 -10.30
CA ASN A 30 2.63 8.74 -10.65
C ASN A 30 3.26 9.36 -9.38
N GLN A 31 2.45 9.75 -8.40
CA GLN A 31 2.95 10.34 -7.15
C GLN A 31 3.91 9.43 -6.37
N ILE A 32 3.71 8.11 -6.43
CA ILE A 32 4.52 7.13 -5.70
C ILE A 32 5.53 6.48 -6.66
N GLY A 33 6.48 7.30 -7.13
CA GLY A 33 7.66 6.85 -7.86
C GLY A 33 7.42 6.50 -9.33
N GLN A 34 6.55 7.25 -10.01
CA GLN A 34 6.29 7.17 -11.45
C GLN A 34 5.95 5.74 -11.92
N ARG A 35 5.04 5.09 -11.22
CA ARG A 35 4.63 3.69 -11.46
C ARG A 35 3.33 3.60 -12.23
N ASP A 36 3.21 2.53 -13.01
CA ASP A 36 1.99 2.22 -13.73
C ASP A 36 0.83 1.86 -12.77
N HIS A 37 -0.40 2.16 -13.18
CA HIS A 37 -1.62 1.88 -12.42
C HIS A 37 -1.76 0.41 -12.02
N ALA A 38 -1.31 -0.54 -12.85
CA ALA A 38 -1.31 -1.97 -12.54
C ALA A 38 -0.33 -2.31 -11.40
N THR A 39 0.74 -1.53 -11.24
CA THR A 39 1.65 -1.65 -10.09
C THR A 39 0.93 -1.30 -8.79
N VAL A 40 0.10 -0.25 -8.80
CA VAL A 40 -0.71 0.14 -7.63
C VAL A 40 -1.76 -0.93 -7.33
N LEU A 41 -2.42 -1.46 -8.36
CA LEU A 41 -3.37 -2.57 -8.20
C LEU A 41 -2.70 -3.80 -7.58
N HIS A 42 -1.52 -4.18 -8.07
CA HIS A 42 -0.75 -5.28 -7.51
C HIS A 42 -0.33 -4.98 -6.06
N ALA A 43 0.13 -3.78 -5.77
CA ALA A 43 0.49 -3.38 -4.42
C ALA A 43 -0.66 -3.57 -3.42
N CYS A 44 -1.87 -3.13 -3.77
CA CYS A 44 -3.05 -3.33 -2.93
C CYS A 44 -3.32 -4.82 -2.67
N LYS A 45 -3.37 -5.63 -3.74
CA LYS A 45 -3.58 -7.09 -3.61
C LYS A 45 -2.51 -7.75 -2.76
N THR A 46 -1.25 -7.34 -2.87
CA THR A 46 -0.17 -7.89 -2.04
C THR A 46 -0.34 -7.57 -0.57
N VAL A 47 -0.74 -6.33 -0.25
CA VAL A 47 -0.99 -5.92 1.14
C VAL A 47 -2.20 -6.65 1.71
N ASP A 48 -3.28 -6.80 0.93
CA ASP A 48 -4.48 -7.54 1.35
C ASP A 48 -4.15 -9.02 1.61
N ASN A 49 -3.54 -9.72 0.65
CA ASN A 49 -3.16 -11.12 0.80
C ASN A 49 -2.21 -11.36 1.98
N LEU A 50 -1.24 -10.45 2.20
CA LEU A 50 -0.32 -10.56 3.32
C LEU A 50 -1.04 -10.30 4.65
N SER A 51 -2.03 -9.41 4.69
CA SER A 51 -2.85 -9.16 5.88
C SER A 51 -3.79 -10.33 6.19
N GLU A 52 -4.17 -11.12 5.19
CA GLU A 52 -4.97 -12.34 5.40
C GLU A 52 -4.13 -13.49 5.96
N THR A 53 -2.87 -13.59 5.54
CA THR A 53 -2.00 -14.73 5.85
C THR A 53 -1.08 -14.51 7.05
N ASP A 54 -0.73 -13.25 7.36
CA ASP A 54 0.18 -12.89 8.45
C ASP A 54 -0.52 -12.00 9.49
N LYS A 55 -0.79 -12.57 10.67
CA LYS A 55 -1.45 -11.88 11.79
C LYS A 55 -0.65 -10.69 12.32
N GLN A 56 0.68 -10.76 12.32
CA GLN A 56 1.52 -9.66 12.79
C GLN A 56 1.47 -8.51 11.78
N PHE A 57 1.57 -8.83 10.49
CA PHE A 57 1.43 -7.84 9.43
C PHE A 57 0.05 -7.18 9.45
N LYS A 58 -1.02 -7.96 9.62
CA LYS A 58 -2.39 -7.45 9.75
C LYS A 58 -2.49 -6.42 10.88
N LYS A 59 -2.01 -6.77 12.07
CA LYS A 59 -2.02 -5.86 13.23
C LYS A 59 -1.24 -4.58 12.93
N PHE A 60 -0.08 -4.69 12.29
CA PHE A 60 0.71 -3.52 11.88
C PHE A 60 -0.07 -2.59 10.92
N ILE A 61 -0.76 -3.14 9.92
CA ILE A 61 -1.60 -2.36 8.98
C ILE A 61 -2.79 -1.72 9.71
N GLU A 62 -3.44 -2.43 10.62
CA GLU A 62 -4.55 -1.89 11.43
C GLU A 62 -4.10 -0.73 12.32
N ASP A 63 -2.96 -0.88 12.99
CA ASP A 63 -2.38 0.16 13.84
C ASP A 63 -1.96 1.38 13.02
N LEU A 64 -1.38 1.18 11.83
CA LEU A 64 -1.05 2.27 10.91
C LEU A 64 -2.31 2.98 10.39
N SER A 65 -3.34 2.21 10.05
CA SER A 65 -4.65 2.75 9.60
C SER A 65 -5.28 3.65 10.67
N LYS A 66 -5.19 3.28 11.94
CA LYS A 66 -5.63 4.13 13.05
C LYS A 66 -4.83 5.43 13.07
N LYS A 67 -3.49 5.35 13.07
CA LYS A 67 -2.61 6.54 13.11
C LYS A 67 -2.79 7.52 11.94
N LEU A 68 -3.28 7.07 10.79
CA LEU A 68 -3.52 7.92 9.61
C LEU A 68 -4.92 8.56 9.58
N LYS A 69 -5.85 8.09 10.42
CA LYS A 69 -7.23 8.61 10.52
C LYS A 69 -7.40 9.63 11.64
N TYR A 70 -6.39 9.76 12.50
CA TYR A 70 -6.27 10.78 13.54
C TYR A 70 -5.17 11.77 13.13
#